data_AF-A0A388SJM2-F1
#
_entry.id   AF-A0A388SJM2-F1
#
_cell.length_a   1.000
_cell.length_b   1.000
_cell.length_c   1.000
_cell.angle_alpha   90.00
_cell.angle_beta   90.00
_cell.angle_gamma   90.00
#
_symmetry.space_group_name_H-M   'P 1'
#
loop_
_entity.id
_entity.type
_entity.pdbx_description
1 polymer ?
#
loop_
_entity_poly.entity_id
_entity_poly.type
_entity_poly.pdbx_seq_one_letter_code
_entity_poly.pdbx_strand_id
1 'polypeptide(L)'
;MSIGSNSVESHPLSSRYIERAQRKGGTWIVVDPRYTRSAAQADLYACIRPGTDIAFFGGMMNYILSNNLWQDEYVKNYTNAPCLINPDFKFDPESGHFTGYNPTPTSMTTRPGPIRPPLTASGIRRAR
;
A
#
# COMPACT_ATOMS: atom_id res chain seq x y z
N MET A 1 -6.76 -7.97 -10.00
CA MET A 1 -5.92 -8.93 -9.24
C MET A 1 -6.78 -9.52 -8.13
N SER A 2 -6.81 -10.84 -7.99
CA SER A 2 -7.53 -11.56 -6.94
C SER A 2 -6.53 -12.32 -6.08
N ILE A 3 -6.60 -12.20 -4.75
CA ILE A 3 -5.65 -12.83 -3.82
C ILE A 3 -6.44 -13.65 -2.80
N GLY A 4 -6.13 -14.95 -2.69
CA GLY A 4 -6.80 -15.88 -1.77
C GLY A 4 -8.31 -16.01 -2.01
N SER A 5 -8.78 -15.81 -3.25
CA SER A 5 -10.21 -15.78 -3.58
C SER A 5 -10.51 -16.59 -4.84
N ASN A 6 -11.53 -17.44 -4.76
CA ASN A 6 -12.04 -18.22 -5.89
C ASN A 6 -13.37 -17.64 -6.43
N SER A 7 -13.29 -16.49 -7.09
CA SER A 7 -14.47 -15.76 -7.58
C SER A 7 -15.32 -16.56 -8.56
N VAL A 8 -14.74 -17.46 -9.37
CA VAL A 8 -15.48 -18.25 -10.38
C VAL A 8 -16.42 -19.28 -9.74
N GLU A 9 -16.04 -19.88 -8.62
CA GLU A 9 -16.89 -20.85 -7.92
C GLU A 9 -17.80 -20.17 -6.89
N SER A 10 -17.27 -19.24 -6.10
CA SER A 10 -18.03 -18.63 -5.00
C SER A 10 -18.98 -17.53 -5.46
N HIS A 11 -18.62 -16.79 -6.52
CA HIS A 11 -19.36 -15.62 -6.98
C HIS A 11 -19.45 -15.58 -8.52
N PRO A 12 -20.14 -16.56 -9.15
CA PRO A 12 -20.17 -16.71 -10.61
C PRO A 12 -20.82 -15.53 -11.34
N LEU A 13 -21.66 -14.74 -10.66
CA LEU A 13 -22.20 -13.49 -11.22
C LEU A 13 -21.12 -12.40 -11.28
N SER A 14 -20.31 -12.27 -10.24
CA SER A 14 -19.24 -11.28 -10.16
C SER A 14 -18.08 -11.62 -11.10
N SER A 15 -17.78 -12.91 -11.29
CA SER A 15 -16.71 -13.35 -12.21
C SER A 15 -16.97 -12.92 -13.66
N ARG A 16 -18.23 -12.79 -14.08
CA ARG A 16 -18.58 -12.28 -15.42
C ARG A 16 -18.06 -10.87 -15.69
N TYR A 17 -17.97 -10.01 -14.67
CA TYR A 17 -17.39 -8.68 -14.83
C TYR A 17 -15.88 -8.75 -15.03
N ILE A 18 -15.21 -9.68 -14.34
CA ILE A 18 -13.78 -9.93 -14.50
C ILE A 18 -13.49 -10.45 -15.91
N GLU A 19 -14.24 -11.45 -16.38
CA GLU A 19 -14.15 -11.96 -17.75
C GLU A 19 -14.39 -10.84 -18.78
N ARG A 20 -15.37 -9.95 -18.54
CA ARG A 20 -15.63 -8.82 -19.44
C ARG A 20 -14.48 -7.82 -19.46
N ALA A 21 -13.82 -7.58 -18.33
CA ALA A 21 -12.63 -6.75 -18.26
C ALA A 21 -11.45 -7.41 -18.99
N GLN A 22 -11.29 -8.72 -18.85
CA GLN A 22 -10.26 -9.51 -19.56
C GLN A 22 -10.46 -9.46 -21.08
N ARG A 23 -11.71 -9.63 -21.57
CA ARG A 23 -12.05 -9.47 -23.00
C ARG A 23 -11.79 -8.06 -23.53
N LYS A 24 -11.77 -7.04 -22.67
CA LYS A 24 -11.42 -5.66 -23.03
C LYS A 24 -9.90 -5.40 -23.00
N GLY A 25 -9.08 -6.43 -22.77
CA GLY A 25 -7.62 -6.33 -22.69
C GLY A 25 -7.08 -6.09 -21.28
N GLY A 26 -7.90 -6.20 -20.23
CA GLY A 26 -7.41 -6.13 -18.85
C GLY A 26 -6.68 -7.41 -18.46
N THR A 27 -5.54 -7.29 -17.78
CA THR A 27 -4.81 -8.45 -17.26
C THR A 27 -5.37 -8.91 -15.92
N TRP A 28 -5.80 -10.16 -15.84
CA TRP A 28 -6.25 -10.78 -14.61
C TRP A 28 -5.15 -11.64 -13.98
N ILE A 29 -4.72 -11.22 -12.80
CA ILE A 29 -3.73 -11.91 -11.97
C ILE A 29 -4.44 -12.58 -10.79
N VAL A 30 -4.21 -13.87 -10.59
CA VAL A 30 -4.69 -14.64 -9.43
C VAL A 30 -3.50 -15.10 -8.60
N VAL A 31 -3.52 -14.76 -7.31
CA VAL A 31 -2.51 -15.18 -6.33
C VAL A 31 -3.20 -16.10 -5.32
N ASP A 32 -2.87 -17.38 -5.35
CA ASP A 32 -3.50 -18.38 -4.48
C ASP A 32 -2.51 -19.54 -4.27
N PRO A 33 -2.38 -20.12 -3.06
CA PRO A 33 -1.66 -21.37 -2.87
C PRO A 33 -2.29 -22.56 -3.61
N ARG A 34 -3.59 -22.51 -3.91
CA ARG A 34 -4.34 -23.57 -4.58
C ARG A 34 -4.60 -23.19 -6.03
N TYR A 35 -4.43 -24.16 -6.92
CA TYR A 35 -4.83 -23.99 -8.31
C TYR A 35 -6.35 -24.11 -8.43
N THR A 36 -7.04 -22.98 -8.27
CA THR A 36 -8.50 -22.89 -8.31
C THR A 36 -9.04 -22.69 -9.73
N ARG A 37 -10.36 -22.83 -9.92
CA ARG A 37 -11.00 -22.54 -11.21
C ARG A 37 -10.83 -21.09 -11.65
N SER A 38 -10.68 -20.17 -10.69
CA SER A 38 -10.32 -18.77 -10.98
C SER A 38 -8.88 -18.64 -11.50
N ALA A 39 -7.93 -19.38 -10.91
CA ALA A 39 -6.55 -19.42 -11.41
C ALA A 39 -6.47 -19.99 -12.84
N ALA A 40 -7.30 -20.97 -13.17
CA ALA A 40 -7.34 -21.57 -14.51
C ALA A 40 -7.84 -20.61 -15.62
N GLN A 41 -8.59 -19.57 -15.25
CA GLN A 41 -9.10 -18.57 -16.20
C GLN A 41 -8.28 -17.27 -16.20
N ALA A 42 -7.34 -17.12 -15.25
CA ALA A 42 -6.49 -15.94 -15.14
C ALA A 42 -5.39 -15.92 -16.20
N ASP A 43 -4.90 -14.73 -16.55
CA ASP A 43 -3.77 -14.57 -17.45
C ASP A 43 -2.45 -14.91 -16.74
N LEU A 44 -2.36 -14.58 -15.46
CA LEU A 44 -1.20 -14.87 -14.61
C LEU A 44 -1.66 -15.53 -13.31
N TYR A 45 -1.00 -16.64 -12.98
CA TYR A 45 -1.18 -17.35 -11.72
C TYR A 45 0.11 -17.31 -10.90
N ALA A 46 0.04 -16.77 -9.69
CA ALA A 46 1.14 -16.76 -8.74
C ALA A 46 0.82 -17.71 -7.58
N CYS A 47 1.54 -18.84 -7.54
CA CYS A 47 1.44 -19.78 -6.44
C CYS A 47 2.29 -19.29 -5.26
N ILE A 48 1.64 -18.84 -4.18
CA ILE A 48 2.31 -18.43 -2.94
C ILE A 48 2.22 -19.53 -1.89
N ARG A 49 3.15 -19.54 -0.94
CA ARG A 49 3.05 -20.41 0.23
C ARG A 49 1.90 -19.90 1.13
N PRO A 50 1.06 -20.78 1.71
CA PRO A 50 0.04 -20.35 2.65
C PRO A 50 0.64 -19.52 3.80
N GLY A 51 0.03 -18.37 4.12
CA GLY A 51 0.46 -17.48 5.18
C GLY A 51 1.60 -16.53 4.81
N THR A 52 2.05 -16.50 3.56
CA THR A 52 3.12 -15.58 3.10
C THR A 52 2.58 -14.38 2.31
N ASP A 53 1.31 -14.03 2.47
CA ASP A 53 0.68 -12.89 1.78
C ASP A 53 1.37 -11.57 2.12
N ILE A 54 1.72 -11.35 3.40
CA ILE A 54 2.44 -10.14 3.85
C ILE A 54 3.80 -10.02 3.15
N ALA A 55 4.54 -11.11 3.02
CA ALA A 55 5.82 -11.12 2.33
C ALA A 55 5.66 -10.84 0.83
N PHE A 56 4.62 -11.39 0.20
CA PHE A 56 4.29 -11.12 -1.20
C PHE A 56 3.96 -9.64 -1.44
N PHE A 57 3.08 -9.06 -0.61
CA PHE A 57 2.75 -7.64 -0.69
C PHE A 57 3.97 -6.76 -0.39
N GLY A 58 4.78 -7.11 0.61
CA GLY A 58 6.01 -6.40 0.94
C GLY A 58 7.01 -6.39 -0.21
N GLY A 59 7.20 -7.52 -0.90
CA GLY A 59 8.04 -7.61 -2.09
C GLY A 59 7.53 -6.74 -3.23
N MET A 60 6.22 -6.79 -3.50
CA MET A 60 5.59 -5.96 -4.53
C MET A 60 5.69 -4.46 -4.21
N MET A 61 5.45 -4.05 -2.96
CA MET A 61 5.61 -2.66 -2.53
C MET A 61 7.06 -2.19 -2.67
N ASN A 62 8.03 -3.00 -2.22
CA ASN A 62 9.45 -2.69 -2.36
C ASN A 62 9.84 -2.49 -3.83
N TYR A 63 9.37 -3.36 -4.72
CA TYR A 63 9.62 -3.24 -6.15
C TYR A 63 9.00 -1.96 -6.74
N ILE A 64 7.76 -1.64 -6.37
CA ILE A 64 7.08 -0.42 -6.82
C ILE A 64 7.84 0.84 -6.38
N LEU A 65 8.27 0.89 -5.12
CA LEU A 65 9.01 2.02 -4.57
C LEU A 65 10.41 2.14 -5.19
N SER A 66 11.14 1.03 -5.31
CA SER A 66 12.50 1.01 -5.88
C SER A 66 12.53 1.41 -7.35
N ASN A 67 11.45 1.16 -8.10
CA ASN A 67 11.35 1.47 -9.53
C ASN A 67 10.50 2.73 -9.82
N ASN A 68 10.09 3.50 -8.80
CA ASN A 68 9.24 4.68 -8.96
C ASN A 68 7.94 4.42 -9.76
N LEU A 69 7.30 3.27 -9.55
CA LEU A 69 6.07 2.84 -10.25
C LEU A 69 4.78 3.26 -9.53
N TRP A 70 4.86 4.21 -8.61
CA TRP A 70 3.73 4.70 -7.81
C TRP A 70 3.31 6.10 -8.27
N GLN A 71 2.07 6.47 -7.98
CA GLN A 71 1.54 7.80 -8.32
C GLN A 71 1.89 8.81 -7.22
N ASP A 72 2.97 9.58 -7.44
CA ASP A 72 3.52 10.52 -6.46
C ASP A 72 2.52 11.58 -6.00
N GLU A 73 1.86 12.26 -6.94
CA GLU A 73 0.88 13.31 -6.63
C GLU A 73 -0.31 12.77 -5.83
N TYR A 74 -0.82 11.58 -6.21
CA TYR A 74 -1.97 10.99 -5.54
C TYR A 74 -1.63 10.62 -4.09
N VAL A 75 -0.49 9.96 -3.90
CA VAL A 75 -0.07 9.50 -2.57
C VAL A 75 0.23 10.69 -1.65
N LYS A 76 0.84 11.77 -2.15
CA LYS A 76 1.11 12.96 -1.34
C LYS A 76 -0.15 13.72 -0.94
N ASN A 77 -1.12 13.85 -1.85
CA ASN A 77 -2.26 14.75 -1.63
C ASN A 77 -3.48 14.05 -0.99
N TYR A 78 -3.63 12.73 -1.19
CA TYR A 78 -4.83 11.99 -0.80
C TYR A 78 -4.56 10.85 0.18
N THR A 79 -3.34 10.75 0.72
CA THR A 79 -3.00 9.77 1.76
C THR A 79 -2.19 10.40 2.89
N ASN A 80 -2.07 9.68 4.01
CA ASN A 80 -1.27 10.10 5.17
C ASN A 80 0.21 9.74 5.05
N ALA A 81 0.66 9.23 3.89
CA ALA A 81 2.06 8.92 3.64
C ALA A 81 3.05 10.08 3.96
N PRO A 82 2.78 11.36 3.61
CA PRO A 82 3.67 12.46 3.98
C PRO A 82 3.69 12.77 5.49
N CYS A 83 2.71 12.30 6.27
CA CYS A 83 2.60 12.58 7.69
C CYS A 83 3.47 11.65 8.57
N LEU A 84 3.93 10.51 8.03
CA LEU A 84 4.63 9.47 8.80
C LEU A 84 6.14 9.66 8.90
N ILE A 85 6.72 10.57 8.11
CA ILE A 85 8.19 10.75 8.07
C ILE A 85 8.57 11.90 9.00
N ASN A 86 8.56 11.65 10.31
CA ASN A 86 9.40 12.42 11.21
C ASN A 86 10.80 11.78 11.18
N PRO A 87 11.86 12.46 10.74
CA PRO A 87 13.23 11.91 10.78
C PRO A 87 13.69 11.56 12.21
N ASP A 88 13.03 12.10 13.23
CA ASP A 88 13.25 11.73 14.63
C ASP A 88 12.49 10.47 15.04
N PHE A 89 11.66 9.86 14.17
CA PHE A 89 10.88 8.66 14.50
C PHE A 89 11.80 7.45 14.68
N LYS A 90 11.99 7.02 15.93
CA LYS A 90 12.80 5.85 16.29
C LYS A 90 12.02 4.94 17.23
N PHE A 91 12.29 3.65 17.14
CA PHE A 91 11.81 2.66 18.09
C PHE A 91 12.97 2.27 18.99
N ASP A 92 12.80 2.40 20.30
CA ASP A 92 13.77 1.92 21.28
C ASP A 92 13.46 0.46 21.66
N PRO A 93 14.31 -0.52 21.30
CA PRO A 93 14.05 -1.94 21.54
C PRO A 93 14.08 -2.34 23.02
N GLU A 94 14.75 -1.57 23.88
CA GLU A 94 14.89 -1.89 25.31
C GLU A 94 13.68 -1.41 26.12
N SER A 95 13.22 -0.18 25.86
CA SER A 95 12.00 0.33 26.50
C SER A 95 10.72 -0.10 25.79
N GLY A 96 10.79 -0.49 24.51
CA GLY A 96 9.63 -0.80 23.67
C GLY A 96 8.84 0.44 23.27
N HIS A 97 9.38 1.64 23.50
CA HIS A 97 8.68 2.90 23.28
C HIS A 97 9.08 3.53 21.94
N PHE A 98 8.12 4.16 21.27
CA PHE A 98 8.39 5.01 20.13
C PHE A 98 8.80 6.41 20.59
N THR A 99 9.63 7.08 19.79
CA THR A 99 10.03 8.48 20.02
C THR A 99 8.81 9.38 20.21
N GLY A 100 8.82 10.14 21.31
CA GLY A 100 7.71 10.99 21.73
C GLY A 100 6.88 10.43 22.88
N TYR A 101 7.18 9.21 23.38
CA TYR A 101 6.56 8.68 24.59
C TYR A 101 6.95 9.51 25.83
N ASN A 102 5.97 10.03 26.54
CA ASN A 102 6.14 10.70 27.83
C ASN A 102 5.27 9.99 28.89
N PRO A 103 5.85 9.39 29.95
CA PRO A 103 5.11 8.67 30.99
C PRO A 103 4.22 9.58 31.86
N THR A 104 4.41 10.90 31.79
CA THR A 104 3.58 11.87 32.51
C THR A 104 2.90 12.77 31.47
N PRO A 105 1.60 12.60 31.17
CA PRO A 105 0.92 13.49 30.25
C PRO A 105 0.67 14.84 30.95
N THR A 106 1.66 15.73 30.95
CA THR A 106 1.43 17.16 31.22
C THR A 106 0.64 17.73 30.04
N SER A 107 -0.68 17.57 30.11
CA SER A 107 -1.71 18.03 29.18
C SER A 107 -1.52 17.62 27.71
N MET A 108 -2.62 17.47 26.98
CA MET A 108 -2.58 17.41 25.52
C MET A 108 -2.07 18.75 24.97
N THR A 109 -0.77 18.98 25.05
CA THR A 109 -0.13 20.16 24.47
C THR A 109 0.28 19.77 23.05
N THR A 110 -0.56 20.16 22.08
CA THR A 110 -0.09 20.54 20.75
C THR A 110 1.22 21.31 20.93
N ARG A 111 2.34 20.78 20.42
CA ARG A 111 3.63 21.47 20.49
C ARG A 111 3.43 22.94 20.08
N PRO A 112 3.81 23.94 20.89
CA PRO A 112 3.85 25.33 20.45
C PRO A 112 5.14 25.52 19.65
N GLY A 113 5.21 24.87 18.49
CA GLY A 113 6.17 25.17 17.44
C GLY A 113 5.39 25.80 16.29
N PRO A 114 5.97 26.74 15.53
CA PRO A 114 5.25 27.33 14.41
C PRO A 114 4.79 26.20 13.51
N ILE A 115 3.47 26.12 13.29
CA ILE A 115 2.87 25.39 12.18
C ILE A 115 3.66 25.89 10.96
N ARG A 116 4.59 25.08 10.44
CA ARG A 116 5.23 25.42 9.18
C ARG A 116 4.06 25.61 8.22
N PRO A 117 3.89 26.80 7.62
CA PRO A 117 2.79 27.00 6.70
C PRO A 117 2.88 25.91 5.64
N PRO A 118 1.73 25.41 5.12
CA PRO A 118 1.75 24.50 3.99
C PRO A 118 2.68 25.10 2.95
N LEU A 119 3.61 24.29 2.42
CA LEU A 119 4.57 24.72 1.39
C LEU A 119 3.79 25.51 0.34
N THR A 120 3.92 26.84 0.37
CA THR A 120 3.27 27.70 -0.60
C THR A 120 3.89 27.39 -1.95
N ALA A 121 3.07 27.45 -3.00
CA ALA A 121 3.42 27.12 -4.38
C ALA A 121 4.59 27.94 -5.00
N SER A 122 5.36 28.68 -4.20
CA SER A 122 6.56 29.42 -4.58
C SER A 122 7.83 28.56 -4.61
N GLY A 123 7.78 27.31 -4.14
CA GLY A 123 8.91 26.36 -4.16
C GLY A 123 9.08 25.57 -5.46
N ILE A 124 8.13 25.65 -6.41
CA ILE A 124 8.28 25.03 -7.73
C ILE A 124 9.09 26.00 -8.61
N ARG A 125 10.41 26.01 -8.42
CA ARG A 125 11.28 26.46 -9.51
C ARG A 125 11.26 25.38 -10.58
N ARG A 126 10.67 25.71 -11.73
CA ARG A 126 10.90 24.99 -12.98
C ARG A 126 12.41 24.84 -13.18
N ALA A 127 12.93 23.63 -13.04
CA ALA A 127 14.21 23.28 -13.63
C ALA A 127 13.99 23.23 -15.15
N ARG A 128 14.79 24.04 -15.87
CA ARG A 128 15.03 23.83 -17.29
C ARG A 128 15.83 22.55 -17.49
#